data_AF-A0A8T4W6S8-F1
#
_entry.id   AF-A0A8T4W6S8-F1
#
_cell.length_a   1.000
_cell.length_b   1.000
_cell.length_c   1.000
_cell.angle_alpha   90.00
_cell.angle_beta   90.00
_cell.angle_gamma   90.00
#
_symmetry.space_group_name_H-M   'P 1'
#
loop_
_entity.id
_entity.type
_entity.pdbx_description
1 polymer ?
#
loop_
_entity_poly.entity_id
_entity_poly.type
_entity_poly.pdbx_seq_one_letter_code
_entity_poly.pdbx_strand_id
1 'polypeptide(L)'
;LVIILLLLPIFLYEGYLLQQTAQQIQVEDAYVEEYNAVTENGYGNVTKIEMELKIEIKNPTATSVRIERLDYELMIEPNNVTREDIEFDSGQIYDQTIHGGGVTTISIPIENEDEDNIEKIQDYILEVEGEVEATVEVHVPLLQIYVDLPVTTVSRQLKESFEYKPILAGYEVDEEDASLERAEEEDEADHILKIPYEIETNDNEFLSGEVDINTTMESVDGNITSSDSNRFEIGESKQGNFSFGLDKNDTEELLTEYQTIEFYSDIGFEEDISFQRDHPSIESPAMLEDFEVDEDNATLEEAEEGEDSDYVLKTPYEIKTNDNEFISGEVDIHTTMTDHDTITSSDDIKFEIGEDKEGNLTFGLDEDDIEELLTETQDIEFSSDISYEDEDISFEREHESVHSQAMLVEYELKGDEAELDVDNKTMEIPYYIETNETAFFEEGGNISINTTMESEDGTITSSAAFNITIGETEEGNLTFGLDEEELTELSEEDKTLQFTSDVERNDISFEYDHDEEVYWEAPLS
;
A
#
# COMPACT_ATOMS: atom_id res chain seq x y z
N LEU A 1 -30.85 14.03 93.61
CA LEU A 1 -31.15 12.70 93.04
C LEU A 1 -32.57 12.60 92.46
N VAL A 2 -33.62 12.83 93.25
CA VAL A 2 -35.03 12.70 92.77
C VAL A 2 -35.38 13.68 91.64
N ILE A 3 -34.90 14.94 91.71
CA ILE A 3 -35.09 15.93 90.63
C ILE A 3 -34.36 15.49 89.34
N ILE A 4 -33.16 14.93 89.47
CA ILE A 4 -32.37 14.43 88.33
C ILE A 4 -33.10 13.24 87.68
N LEU A 5 -33.63 12.31 88.48
CA LEU A 5 -34.42 11.16 88.00
C LEU A 5 -35.75 11.55 87.36
N LEU A 6 -36.34 12.70 87.74
CA LEU A 6 -37.57 13.23 87.13
C LEU A 6 -37.31 14.03 85.85
N LEU A 7 -36.14 14.65 85.72
CA LEU A 7 -35.75 15.38 84.51
C LEU A 7 -35.14 14.47 83.44
N LEU A 8 -34.53 13.34 83.83
CA LEU A 8 -33.91 12.39 82.89
C LEU A 8 -34.86 11.93 81.77
N PRO A 9 -36.13 11.57 82.03
CA PRO A 9 -37.04 11.15 80.97
C PRO A 9 -37.44 12.29 80.03
N ILE A 10 -37.46 13.54 80.53
CA ILE A 10 -37.76 14.73 79.71
C ILE A 10 -36.59 14.98 78.76
N PHE A 11 -35.35 14.95 79.27
CA PHE A 11 -34.15 15.06 78.43
C PHE A 11 -34.01 13.91 77.43
N LEU A 12 -34.34 12.68 77.83
CA LEU A 12 -34.33 11.52 76.91
C LEU A 12 -35.43 11.63 75.84
N TYR A 13 -36.60 12.17 76.20
CA TYR A 13 -37.70 12.38 75.25
C TYR A 13 -37.42 13.52 74.27
N GLU A 14 -36.85 14.64 74.76
CA GLU A 14 -36.37 15.73 73.89
C GLU A 14 -35.25 15.26 72.98
N GLY A 15 -34.28 14.49 73.50
CA GLY A 15 -33.23 13.86 72.70
C GLY A 15 -33.77 12.90 71.64
N TYR A 16 -34.79 12.10 71.97
CA TYR A 16 -35.46 11.20 71.03
C TYR A 16 -36.22 11.95 69.93
N LEU A 17 -36.96 13.02 70.29
CA LEU A 17 -37.66 13.88 69.33
C LEU A 17 -36.67 14.58 68.38
N LEU A 18 -35.56 15.07 68.93
CA LEU A 18 -34.49 15.69 68.14
C LEU A 18 -33.82 14.68 67.21
N GLN A 19 -33.57 13.46 67.66
CA GLN A 19 -33.04 12.39 66.82
C GLN A 19 -33.99 12.02 65.68
N GLN A 20 -35.30 11.89 65.97
CA GLN A 20 -36.30 11.67 64.92
C GLN A 20 -36.41 12.85 63.95
N THR A 21 -36.23 14.08 64.43
CA THR A 21 -36.23 15.29 63.61
C THR A 21 -35.01 15.32 62.67
N ALA A 22 -33.83 14.98 63.18
CA ALA A 22 -32.61 14.89 62.38
C ALA A 22 -32.71 13.79 61.31
N GLN A 23 -33.28 12.62 61.64
CA GLN A 23 -33.52 11.54 60.67
C GLN A 23 -34.53 11.88 59.57
N GLN A 24 -35.30 12.96 59.73
CA GLN A 24 -36.23 13.45 58.71
C GLN A 24 -35.61 14.49 57.78
N ILE A 25 -34.41 15.01 58.10
CA ILE A 25 -33.67 15.89 57.20
C ILE A 25 -33.02 15.00 56.14
N GLN A 26 -33.28 15.31 54.88
CA GLN A 26 -32.80 14.54 53.74
C GLN A 26 -32.24 15.51 52.70
N VAL A 27 -31.15 15.11 52.04
CA VAL A 27 -30.73 15.74 50.80
C VAL A 27 -31.77 15.35 49.75
N GLU A 28 -32.45 16.35 49.19
CA GLU A 28 -33.51 16.18 48.17
C GLU A 28 -32.91 16.13 46.77
N ASP A 29 -31.90 16.97 46.49
CA ASP A 29 -31.19 17.02 45.21
C ASP A 29 -29.78 17.60 45.39
N ALA A 30 -28.88 17.31 44.45
CA ALA A 30 -27.57 17.93 44.31
C ALA A 30 -27.26 18.09 42.81
N TYR A 31 -26.95 19.31 42.37
CA TYR A 31 -26.72 19.60 40.95
C TYR A 31 -25.77 20.78 40.76
N VAL A 32 -25.07 20.83 39.63
CA VAL A 32 -24.24 21.98 39.22
C VAL A 32 -25.14 23.00 38.51
N GLU A 33 -25.21 24.24 39.00
CA GLU A 33 -26.03 25.32 38.39
C GLU A 33 -25.25 26.14 37.37
N GLU A 34 -23.98 26.44 37.64
CA GLU A 34 -23.11 27.19 36.75
C GLU A 34 -21.79 26.44 36.57
N TYR A 35 -21.27 26.45 35.33
CA TYR A 35 -19.97 25.93 34.94
C TYR A 35 -19.25 27.01 34.13
N ASN A 36 -17.99 27.27 34.46
CA ASN A 36 -17.15 28.24 33.79
C ASN A 36 -15.72 27.71 33.68
N ALA A 37 -15.25 27.49 32.46
CA ALA A 37 -13.84 27.18 32.20
C ALA A 37 -13.07 28.50 32.00
N VAL A 38 -12.09 28.74 32.87
CA VAL A 38 -11.21 29.91 32.79
C VAL A 38 -9.93 29.51 32.07
N THR A 39 -9.62 30.24 31.01
CA THR A 39 -8.40 30.06 30.21
C THR A 39 -7.36 31.12 30.57
N GLU A 40 -6.07 30.78 30.47
CA GLU A 40 -5.03 31.80 30.59
C GLU A 40 -5.20 32.81 29.45
N ASN A 41 -5.21 34.12 29.76
CA ASN A 41 -5.34 35.22 28.80
C ASN A 41 -6.63 35.26 27.94
N GLY A 42 -7.65 34.45 28.25
CA GLY A 42 -8.92 34.42 27.50
C GLY A 42 -8.86 33.59 26.21
N TYR A 43 -7.68 33.06 25.87
CA TYR A 43 -7.40 32.23 24.71
C TYR A 43 -6.28 31.26 25.13
N GLY A 44 -6.57 29.98 25.31
CA GLY A 44 -5.55 29.00 25.74
C GLY A 44 -6.11 27.80 26.47
N ASN A 45 -5.21 26.95 26.99
CA ASN A 45 -5.54 25.82 27.85
C ASN A 45 -6.42 26.28 29.01
N VAL A 46 -7.42 25.46 29.34
CA VAL A 46 -8.21 25.67 30.56
C VAL A 46 -7.23 25.57 31.72
N THR A 47 -7.10 26.64 32.48
CA THR A 47 -6.20 26.70 33.66
C THR A 47 -6.98 26.52 34.95
N LYS A 48 -8.30 26.71 34.88
CA LYS A 48 -9.18 26.57 36.03
C LYS A 48 -10.60 26.25 35.56
N ILE A 49 -11.23 25.32 36.25
CA ILE A 49 -12.66 25.04 36.09
C ILE A 49 -13.38 25.53 37.35
N GLU A 50 -14.36 26.40 37.16
CA GLU A 50 -15.23 26.94 38.22
C GLU A 50 -16.63 26.34 38.07
N MET A 51 -17.18 25.79 39.15
CA MET A 51 -18.53 25.26 39.20
C MET A 51 -19.28 25.77 40.43
N GLU A 52 -20.60 25.86 40.33
CA GLU A 52 -21.45 26.12 41.49
C GLU A 52 -22.33 24.91 41.80
N LEU A 53 -21.91 24.11 42.79
CA LEU A 53 -22.70 22.98 43.28
C LEU A 53 -23.81 23.48 44.20
N LYS A 54 -25.05 23.14 43.85
CA LYS A 54 -26.26 23.38 44.65
C LYS A 54 -26.67 22.10 45.33
N ILE A 55 -26.84 22.16 46.65
CA ILE A 55 -27.37 21.06 47.46
C ILE A 55 -28.70 21.49 48.05
N GLU A 56 -29.77 20.79 47.71
CA GLU A 56 -31.09 21.02 48.25
C GLU A 56 -31.35 20.11 49.45
N ILE A 57 -31.51 20.69 50.64
CA ILE A 57 -31.78 19.95 51.86
C ILE A 57 -33.21 20.21 52.32
N LYS A 58 -34.01 19.15 52.35
CA LYS A 58 -35.39 19.18 52.83
C LYS A 58 -35.43 19.03 54.35
N ASN A 59 -36.00 20.02 55.03
CA ASN A 59 -36.33 19.92 56.44
C ASN A 59 -37.85 19.96 56.62
N PRO A 60 -38.51 18.79 56.77
CA PRO A 60 -39.96 18.73 56.91
C PRO A 60 -40.46 19.21 58.28
N THR A 61 -39.56 19.50 59.21
CA THR A 61 -39.92 19.92 60.57
C THR A 61 -40.17 21.43 60.63
N ALA A 62 -41.02 21.89 61.54
CA ALA A 62 -41.33 23.32 61.67
C ALA A 62 -40.17 24.16 62.26
N THR A 63 -39.08 23.52 62.68
CA THR A 63 -37.95 24.15 63.36
C THR A 63 -36.72 24.16 62.47
N SER A 64 -36.07 25.31 62.36
CA SER A 64 -34.78 25.39 61.68
C SER A 64 -33.71 24.63 62.45
N VAL A 65 -32.81 23.97 61.73
CA VAL A 65 -31.70 23.20 62.28
C VAL A 65 -30.39 23.81 61.80
N ARG A 66 -29.45 24.03 62.72
CA ARG A 66 -28.09 24.44 62.37
C ARG A 66 -27.26 23.19 62.12
N ILE A 67 -26.65 23.10 60.95
CA ILE A 67 -25.65 22.11 60.58
C ILE A 67 -24.30 22.68 61.00
N GLU A 68 -23.53 21.90 61.77
CA GLU A 68 -22.17 22.31 62.16
C GLU A 68 -21.19 22.09 61.01
N ARG A 69 -21.34 20.97 60.30
CA ARG A 69 -20.47 20.59 59.20
C ARG A 69 -21.27 19.83 58.12
N LEU A 70 -21.03 20.18 56.87
CA LEU A 70 -21.47 19.45 55.68
C LEU A 70 -20.22 19.10 54.91
N ASP A 71 -19.96 17.80 54.75
CA ASP A 71 -18.84 17.28 53.96
C ASP A 71 -19.37 16.94 52.56
N TYR A 72 -18.62 17.27 51.51
CA TYR A 72 -18.98 16.95 50.12
C TYR A 72 -17.78 16.36 49.38
N GLU A 73 -18.08 15.50 48.42
CA GLU A 73 -17.14 14.91 47.46
C GLU A 73 -17.82 14.90 46.09
N LEU A 74 -17.17 15.48 45.08
CA LEU A 74 -17.66 15.61 43.72
C LEU A 74 -16.82 14.73 42.79
N MET A 75 -17.48 13.77 42.14
CA MET A 75 -16.88 12.85 41.19
C MET A 75 -17.45 13.10 39.79
N ILE A 76 -16.65 12.92 38.75
CA ILE A 76 -17.09 12.93 37.35
C ILE A 76 -16.89 11.52 36.78
N GLU A 77 -18.00 10.88 36.38
CA GLU A 77 -18.02 9.56 35.76
C GLU A 77 -18.25 9.70 34.23
N PRO A 78 -17.32 9.24 33.38
CA PRO A 78 -17.51 9.29 31.93
C PRO A 78 -18.51 8.22 31.46
N ASN A 79 -19.52 8.62 30.67
CA ASN A 79 -20.44 7.63 30.10
C ASN A 79 -19.73 6.81 29.01
N ASN A 80 -19.69 5.48 29.19
CA ASN A 80 -19.25 4.48 28.19
C ASN A 80 -17.74 4.24 27.97
N VAL A 81 -16.86 4.67 28.88
CA VAL A 81 -15.43 4.31 28.78
C VAL A 81 -14.96 3.54 30.00
N THR A 82 -14.11 2.53 29.84
CA THR A 82 -13.45 1.78 30.93
C THR A 82 -12.40 2.60 31.69
N ARG A 83 -12.57 3.92 31.78
CA ARG A 83 -11.63 4.84 32.42
C ARG A 83 -12.01 5.03 33.90
N GLU A 84 -11.02 5.42 34.71
CA GLU A 84 -11.16 5.62 36.16
C GLU A 84 -11.97 6.89 36.46
N ASP A 85 -12.82 6.83 37.49
CA ASP A 85 -13.60 7.98 37.98
C ASP A 85 -12.67 9.12 38.41
N ILE A 86 -13.06 10.36 38.12
CA ILE A 86 -12.24 11.53 38.48
C ILE A 86 -12.80 12.19 39.73
N GLU A 87 -12.00 12.23 40.79
CA GLU A 87 -12.26 13.10 41.95
C GLU A 87 -12.02 14.55 41.55
N PHE A 88 -13.10 15.31 41.42
CA PHE A 88 -13.06 16.70 40.97
C PHE A 88 -12.78 17.66 42.12
N ASP A 89 -13.49 17.52 43.25
CA ASP A 89 -13.24 18.32 44.45
C ASP A 89 -13.83 17.64 45.68
N SER A 90 -13.26 17.89 46.85
CA SER A 90 -13.83 17.46 48.12
C SER A 90 -13.59 18.51 49.21
N GLY A 91 -14.62 18.76 50.03
CA GLY A 91 -14.58 19.90 50.96
C GLY A 91 -15.56 19.83 52.11
N GLN A 92 -15.48 20.85 52.98
CA GLN A 92 -16.31 20.94 54.19
C GLN A 92 -16.87 22.35 54.35
N ILE A 93 -18.19 22.45 54.54
CA ILE A 93 -18.88 23.71 54.83
C ILE A 93 -19.39 23.70 56.26
N TYR A 94 -19.20 24.83 56.94
CA TYR A 94 -19.58 24.98 58.34
C TYR A 94 -20.77 25.91 58.51
N ASP A 95 -21.47 25.74 59.63
CA ASP A 95 -22.43 26.70 60.17
C ASP A 95 -23.62 27.07 59.26
N GLN A 96 -24.16 26.10 58.53
CA GLN A 96 -25.35 26.29 57.69
C GLN A 96 -26.64 26.19 58.51
N THR A 97 -27.68 26.94 58.13
CA THR A 97 -29.00 26.86 58.78
C THR A 97 -30.02 26.34 57.79
N ILE A 98 -30.57 25.15 58.05
CA ILE A 98 -31.65 24.56 57.26
C ILE A 98 -32.99 25.02 57.83
N HIS A 99 -33.71 25.81 57.04
CA HIS A 99 -34.99 26.37 57.45
C HIS A 99 -36.06 25.28 57.59
N GLY A 100 -36.82 25.33 58.68
CA GLY A 100 -37.92 24.39 58.90
C GLY A 100 -39.11 24.63 57.96
N GLY A 101 -39.72 23.55 57.49
CA GLY A 101 -40.97 23.55 56.74
C GLY A 101 -40.79 23.72 55.23
N GLY A 102 -39.59 23.44 54.70
CA GLY A 102 -39.27 23.62 53.29
C GLY A 102 -37.92 23.03 52.89
N VAL A 103 -37.46 23.45 51.70
CA VAL A 103 -36.17 23.12 51.13
C VAL A 103 -35.23 24.31 51.35
N THR A 104 -34.00 24.03 51.76
CA THR A 104 -32.92 25.02 51.83
C THR A 104 -31.86 24.64 50.82
N THR A 105 -31.55 25.55 49.90
CA THR A 105 -30.46 25.37 48.91
C THR A 105 -29.18 25.94 49.49
N ILE A 106 -28.13 25.11 49.54
CA ILE A 106 -26.76 25.51 49.86
C ILE A 106 -25.99 25.60 48.55
N SER A 107 -25.23 26.68 48.37
CA SER A 107 -24.40 26.89 47.19
C SER A 107 -22.94 26.80 47.55
N ILE A 108 -22.21 25.97 46.82
CA ILE A 108 -20.80 25.66 47.03
C ILE A 108 -20.04 26.08 45.77
N PRO A 109 -19.24 27.16 45.83
CA PRO A 109 -18.32 27.45 44.75
C PRO A 109 -17.19 26.41 44.78
N ILE A 110 -16.99 25.74 43.66
CA ILE A 110 -15.95 24.74 43.45
C ILE A 110 -14.99 25.31 42.42
N GLU A 111 -13.71 25.26 42.73
CA GLU A 111 -12.64 25.75 41.87
C GLU A 111 -11.56 24.66 41.78
N ASN A 112 -11.31 24.14 40.58
CA ASN A 112 -10.25 23.16 40.34
C ASN A 112 -9.21 23.75 39.39
N GLU A 113 -7.97 23.84 39.87
CA GLU A 113 -6.76 24.33 39.16
C GLU A 113 -5.73 23.19 38.97
N ASP A 114 -6.13 21.94 39.20
CA ASP A 114 -5.27 20.76 39.05
C ASP A 114 -5.17 20.38 37.57
N GLU A 115 -3.98 20.57 37.00
CA GLU A 115 -3.68 20.37 35.57
C GLU A 115 -4.04 18.97 35.09
N ASP A 116 -3.75 17.92 35.88
CA ASP A 116 -4.04 16.52 35.52
C ASP A 116 -5.57 16.27 35.47
N ASN A 117 -6.33 16.91 36.35
CA ASN A 117 -7.79 16.81 36.35
C ASN A 117 -8.41 17.61 35.21
N ILE A 118 -7.87 18.80 34.92
CA ILE A 118 -8.36 19.65 33.84
C ILE A 118 -8.12 18.99 32.49
N GLU A 119 -6.91 18.47 32.23
CA GLU A 119 -6.57 17.79 30.97
C GLU A 119 -7.51 16.60 30.71
N LYS A 120 -7.70 15.74 31.72
CA LYS A 120 -8.63 14.61 31.59
C LYS A 120 -10.05 15.08 31.28
N ILE A 121 -10.53 16.14 31.92
CA ILE A 121 -11.89 16.67 31.71
C ILE A 121 -12.02 17.32 30.33
N GLN A 122 -10.98 17.99 29.83
CA GLN A 122 -10.96 18.52 28.47
C GLN A 122 -11.07 17.39 27.45
N ASP A 123 -10.33 16.30 27.61
CA ASP A 123 -10.44 15.11 26.77
C ASP A 123 -11.86 14.52 26.78
N TYR A 124 -12.53 14.49 27.95
CA TYR A 124 -13.89 13.97 28.06
C TYR A 124 -14.96 14.87 27.42
N ILE A 125 -14.85 16.19 27.62
CA ILE A 125 -15.81 17.16 27.06
C ILE A 125 -15.75 17.19 25.53
N LEU A 126 -14.59 16.89 24.95
CA LEU A 126 -14.40 16.83 23.50
C LEU A 126 -15.03 15.58 22.86
N GLU A 127 -15.22 14.49 23.61
CA GLU A 127 -15.64 13.20 23.04
C GLU A 127 -17.04 12.70 23.46
N VAL A 128 -17.53 12.91 24.69
CA VAL A 128 -18.81 12.28 25.16
C VAL A 128 -19.50 13.03 26.32
N GLU A 129 -20.83 12.87 26.45
CA GLU A 129 -21.64 13.27 27.63
C GLU A 129 -21.11 12.63 28.94
N GLY A 130 -20.88 13.40 30.01
CA GLY A 130 -20.44 12.90 31.33
C GLY A 130 -21.53 12.95 32.43
N GLU A 131 -21.44 12.09 33.45
CA GLU A 131 -22.25 12.14 34.67
C GLU A 131 -21.45 12.78 35.81
N VAL A 132 -22.11 13.64 36.60
CA VAL A 132 -21.50 14.23 37.80
C VAL A 132 -22.21 13.65 39.01
N GLU A 133 -21.45 13.01 39.90
CA GLU A 133 -21.93 12.44 41.14
C GLU A 133 -21.46 13.28 42.32
N ALA A 134 -22.39 13.73 43.16
CA ALA A 134 -22.09 14.45 44.39
C ALA A 134 -22.49 13.62 45.61
N THR A 135 -21.51 13.33 46.46
CA THR A 135 -21.70 12.67 47.74
C THR A 135 -21.70 13.70 48.85
N VAL A 136 -22.77 13.73 49.67
CA VAL A 136 -22.95 14.75 50.73
C VAL A 136 -23.22 14.09 52.08
N GLU A 137 -22.43 14.45 53.09
CA GLU A 137 -22.62 14.03 54.50
C GLU A 137 -22.95 15.23 55.38
N VAL A 138 -24.01 15.13 56.20
CA VAL A 138 -24.51 16.24 57.02
C VAL A 138 -24.39 15.92 58.51
N HIS A 139 -23.59 16.72 59.23
CA HIS A 139 -23.40 16.60 60.67
C HIS A 139 -24.25 17.62 61.44
N VAL A 140 -25.25 17.11 62.17
CA VAL A 140 -26.14 17.91 63.01
C VAL A 140 -25.76 17.74 64.50
N PRO A 141 -25.41 18.82 65.21
CA PRO A 141 -25.13 18.73 66.64
C PRO A 141 -26.42 18.55 67.45
N LEU A 142 -26.58 17.39 68.08
CA LEU A 142 -27.66 17.16 69.04
C LEU A 142 -27.08 16.99 70.44
N LEU A 143 -27.16 18.04 71.27
CA LEU A 143 -26.88 17.97 72.72
C LEU A 143 -25.57 17.21 73.09
N GLN A 144 -24.45 17.57 72.44
CA GLN A 144 -23.10 16.96 72.62
C GLN A 144 -22.95 15.50 72.16
N ILE A 145 -23.90 14.96 71.39
CA ILE A 145 -23.79 13.64 70.74
C ILE A 145 -23.82 13.88 69.23
N TYR A 146 -22.76 13.47 68.53
CA TYR A 146 -22.67 13.51 67.08
C TYR A 146 -23.54 12.37 66.51
N VAL A 147 -24.49 12.73 65.64
CA VAL A 147 -25.27 11.76 64.88
C VAL A 147 -24.94 12.00 63.41
N ASP A 148 -24.18 11.09 62.83
CA ASP A 148 -23.90 11.08 61.40
C ASP A 148 -25.16 10.57 60.69
N LEU A 149 -25.73 11.39 59.80
CA LEU A 149 -26.87 11.00 58.99
C LEU A 149 -26.34 10.30 57.73
N PRO A 150 -26.94 9.17 57.30
CA PRO A 150 -26.40 8.39 56.19
C PRO A 150 -26.34 9.21 54.90
N VAL A 151 -25.20 9.06 54.24
CA VAL A 151 -24.86 9.56 52.91
C VAL A 151 -25.99 9.28 51.93
N THR A 152 -26.48 10.33 51.27
CA THR A 152 -27.37 10.19 50.12
C THR A 152 -26.52 10.45 48.88
N THR A 153 -26.20 9.40 48.13
CA THR A 153 -25.63 9.55 46.79
C THR A 153 -26.75 10.02 45.86
N VAL A 154 -26.57 11.20 45.27
CA VAL A 154 -27.44 11.70 44.20
C VAL A 154 -26.62 11.67 42.93
N SER A 155 -26.89 10.69 42.05
CA SER A 155 -26.36 10.70 40.68
C SER A 155 -27.39 11.32 39.75
N ARG A 156 -26.97 12.27 38.92
CA ARG A 156 -27.83 12.92 37.93
C ARG A 156 -27.05 13.12 36.64
N GLN A 157 -27.59 12.60 35.54
CA GLN A 157 -27.14 12.95 34.19
C GLN A 157 -27.31 14.45 33.97
N LEU A 158 -26.20 15.16 33.80
CA LEU A 158 -26.19 16.48 33.21
C LEU A 158 -26.65 16.32 31.76
N LYS A 159 -27.86 16.78 31.49
CA LYS A 159 -28.44 16.81 30.14
C LYS A 159 -28.57 18.25 29.67
N GLU A 160 -27.47 19.00 29.78
CA GLU A 160 -27.29 20.24 29.05
C GLU A 160 -26.21 19.97 28.01
N SER A 161 -26.64 19.85 26.75
CA SER A 161 -25.76 19.81 25.59
C SER A 161 -25.11 21.19 25.46
N PHE A 162 -23.84 21.30 25.82
CA PHE A 162 -23.04 22.44 25.41
C PHE A 162 -22.81 22.33 23.91
N GLU A 163 -23.25 23.32 23.15
CA GLU A 163 -22.95 23.41 21.71
C GLU A 163 -21.53 23.96 21.56
N TYR A 164 -20.53 23.15 21.94
CA TYR A 164 -19.13 23.43 21.61
C TYR A 164 -19.00 23.33 20.09
N LYS A 165 -18.72 24.46 19.44
CA LYS A 165 -18.40 24.47 18.01
C LYS A 165 -16.89 24.30 17.88
N PRO A 166 -16.41 23.13 17.40
CA PRO A 166 -14.98 22.96 17.15
C PRO A 166 -14.49 24.02 16.16
N ILE A 167 -13.25 24.49 16.31
CA ILE A 167 -12.66 25.52 15.43
C ILE A 167 -12.67 25.04 13.98
N LEU A 168 -12.33 23.77 13.76
CA LEU A 168 -12.50 23.07 12.49
C LEU A 168 -13.96 22.57 12.39
N ALA A 169 -14.75 23.19 11.52
CA ALA A 169 -16.13 22.77 11.22
C ALA A 169 -16.14 21.58 10.25
N GLY A 170 -15.20 21.58 9.31
CA GLY A 170 -15.04 20.57 8.27
C GLY A 170 -13.61 20.55 7.76
N TYR A 171 -13.14 19.37 7.40
CA TYR A 171 -11.85 19.14 6.74
C TYR A 171 -12.05 17.94 5.84
N GLU A 172 -12.02 18.19 4.55
CA GLU A 172 -12.22 17.20 3.50
C GLU A 172 -11.02 17.30 2.56
N VAL A 173 -10.44 16.15 2.24
CA VAL A 173 -9.39 16.01 1.23
C VAL A 173 -10.04 15.23 0.10
N ASP A 174 -9.97 15.78 -1.10
CA ASP A 174 -10.55 15.14 -2.28
C ASP A 174 -9.44 14.40 -3.02
N GLU A 175 -9.33 13.11 -2.73
CA GLU A 175 -8.29 12.24 -3.26
C GLU A 175 -8.55 11.90 -4.73
N GLU A 176 -9.82 11.92 -5.16
CA GLU A 176 -10.23 11.60 -6.53
C GLU A 176 -9.77 12.68 -7.53
N ASP A 177 -9.67 13.93 -7.07
CA ASP A 177 -9.27 15.10 -7.88
C ASP A 177 -7.75 15.44 -7.75
N ALA A 178 -6.93 14.56 -7.18
CA ALA A 178 -5.50 14.79 -7.06
C ALA A 178 -4.79 14.72 -8.43
N SER A 179 -3.72 15.50 -8.61
CA SER A 179 -3.02 15.64 -9.89
C SER A 179 -1.51 15.71 -9.69
N LEU A 180 -0.74 15.04 -10.55
CA LEU A 180 0.71 15.19 -10.62
C LEU A 180 1.06 16.16 -11.74
N GLU A 181 1.92 17.14 -11.46
CA GLU A 181 2.41 18.09 -12.47
C GLU A 181 3.93 18.24 -12.37
N ARG A 182 4.60 18.42 -13.50
CA ARG A 182 6.01 18.83 -13.51
C ARG A 182 6.25 20.16 -12.78
N ALA A 183 7.30 20.23 -11.97
CA ALA A 183 7.69 21.46 -11.28
C ALA A 183 8.18 22.54 -12.27
N GLU A 184 7.67 23.78 -12.16
CA GLU A 184 8.04 24.89 -13.06
C GLU A 184 9.42 25.52 -12.75
N GLU A 185 9.97 25.31 -11.54
CA GLU A 185 11.26 25.87 -11.09
C GLU A 185 12.18 24.76 -10.56
N GLU A 186 13.48 24.78 -10.91
CA GLU A 186 14.53 23.78 -10.57
C GLU A 186 14.86 23.63 -9.06
N ASP A 187 13.99 24.09 -8.17
CA ASP A 187 14.26 24.02 -6.73
C ASP A 187 13.75 22.66 -6.18
N GLU A 188 14.69 21.71 -6.13
CA GLU A 188 14.72 20.43 -5.38
C GLU A 188 13.68 19.34 -5.72
N ALA A 189 12.56 19.66 -6.38
CA ALA A 189 11.56 18.68 -6.82
C ALA A 189 11.45 18.61 -8.35
N ASP A 190 11.31 17.40 -8.89
CA ASP A 190 11.07 17.16 -10.33
C ASP A 190 9.57 17.27 -10.64
N HIS A 191 8.73 16.77 -9.75
CA HIS A 191 7.27 16.76 -9.86
C HIS A 191 6.60 17.25 -8.58
N ILE A 192 5.36 17.72 -8.71
CA ILE A 192 4.54 18.22 -7.61
C ILE A 192 3.22 17.45 -7.62
N LEU A 193 2.98 16.65 -6.58
CA LEU A 193 1.68 16.05 -6.33
C LEU A 193 0.78 17.08 -5.66
N LYS A 194 -0.35 17.40 -6.29
CA LYS A 194 -1.36 18.32 -5.77
C LYS A 194 -2.59 17.55 -5.32
N ILE A 195 -2.97 17.72 -4.06
CA ILE A 195 -4.18 17.09 -3.50
C ILE A 195 -5.15 18.18 -3.06
N PRO A 196 -6.33 18.31 -3.70
CA PRO A 196 -7.33 19.28 -3.30
C PRO A 196 -7.83 19.06 -1.88
N TYR A 197 -8.12 20.16 -1.20
CA TYR A 197 -8.74 20.17 0.11
C TYR A 197 -9.84 21.23 0.20
N GLU A 198 -10.82 20.95 1.06
CA GLU A 198 -11.79 21.92 1.57
C GLU A 198 -11.72 21.96 3.10
N ILE A 199 -11.39 23.13 3.64
CA ILE A 199 -11.34 23.36 5.08
C ILE A 199 -12.40 24.39 5.42
N GLU A 200 -13.29 24.03 6.33
CA GLU A 200 -14.28 24.93 6.90
C GLU A 200 -13.92 25.15 8.37
N THR A 201 -13.74 26.42 8.76
CA THR A 201 -13.58 26.79 10.17
C THR A 201 -14.86 27.45 10.68
N ASN A 202 -15.24 27.15 11.92
CA ASN A 202 -16.41 27.78 12.53
C ASN A 202 -16.07 29.21 12.96
N ASP A 203 -16.97 30.15 12.65
CA ASP A 203 -17.02 31.45 13.31
C ASP A 203 -17.17 31.23 14.83
N ASN A 204 -16.10 31.50 15.56
CA ASN A 204 -16.10 31.45 17.01
C ASN A 204 -15.92 32.87 17.54
N GLU A 205 -16.93 33.40 18.25
CA GLU A 205 -16.89 34.76 18.82
C GLU A 205 -15.70 34.98 19.78
N PHE A 206 -15.08 33.89 20.23
CA PHE A 206 -13.96 33.87 21.16
C PHE A 206 -12.62 33.50 20.52
N LEU A 207 -12.50 33.34 19.20
CA LEU A 207 -11.24 33.04 18.52
C LEU A 207 -11.14 33.83 17.22
N SER A 208 -10.11 34.68 17.12
CA SER A 208 -9.73 35.37 15.89
C SER A 208 -8.23 35.21 15.71
N GLY A 209 -7.78 34.72 14.56
CA GLY A 209 -6.36 34.47 14.31
C GLY A 209 -6.13 33.66 13.04
N GLU A 210 -4.87 33.27 12.83
CA GLU A 210 -4.45 32.39 11.75
C GLU A 210 -4.26 30.96 12.27
N VAL A 211 -4.58 29.97 11.44
CA VAL A 211 -4.31 28.55 11.63
C VAL A 211 -3.28 28.13 10.61
N ASP A 212 -2.18 27.55 11.06
CA ASP A 212 -1.19 26.89 10.21
C ASP A 212 -1.49 25.40 10.19
N ILE A 213 -1.66 24.82 9.01
CA ILE A 213 -1.83 23.38 8.80
C ILE A 213 -0.61 22.89 8.05
N ASN A 214 0.23 22.12 8.73
CA ASN A 214 1.37 21.45 8.12
C ASN A 214 0.96 20.02 7.82
N THR A 215 0.90 19.65 6.55
CA THR A 215 0.57 18.30 6.12
C THR A 215 1.84 17.61 5.66
N THR A 216 2.14 16.47 6.26
CA THR A 216 3.22 15.57 5.84
C THR A 216 2.61 14.39 5.11
N MET A 217 3.17 14.07 3.95
CA MET A 217 2.92 12.88 3.17
C MET A 217 4.05 11.89 3.45
N GLU A 218 3.71 10.68 3.90
CA GLU A 218 4.66 9.61 4.17
C GLU A 218 4.17 8.30 3.55
N SER A 219 5.00 7.60 2.77
CA SER A 219 4.67 6.24 2.33
C SER A 219 4.78 5.26 3.51
N VAL A 220 3.97 4.20 3.54
CA VAL A 220 3.97 3.21 4.65
C VAL A 220 5.33 2.56 4.87
N ASP A 221 6.14 2.43 3.82
CA ASP A 221 7.50 1.91 3.91
C ASP A 221 8.54 2.97 4.34
N GLY A 222 8.11 4.24 4.43
CA GLY A 222 8.88 5.39 4.91
C GLY A 222 9.86 5.97 3.88
N ASN A 223 9.73 5.58 2.61
CA ASN A 223 10.66 5.97 1.55
C ASN A 223 10.35 7.37 1.01
N ILE A 224 9.08 7.70 0.83
CA ILE A 224 8.63 8.99 0.33
C ILE A 224 8.23 9.84 1.54
N THR A 225 8.88 10.99 1.71
CA THR A 225 8.47 11.98 2.72
C THR A 225 8.48 13.38 2.13
N SER A 226 7.32 14.01 2.07
CA SER A 226 7.18 15.40 1.60
C SER A 226 6.22 16.15 2.52
N SER A 227 6.35 17.47 2.62
CA SER A 227 5.49 18.26 3.51
C SER A 227 5.12 19.59 2.88
N ASP A 228 3.86 19.98 3.04
CA ASP A 228 3.35 21.29 2.66
C ASP A 228 2.76 22.01 3.88
N SER A 229 2.74 23.34 3.85
CA SER A 229 2.20 24.17 4.93
C SER A 229 1.27 25.24 4.37
N ASN A 230 0.04 25.23 4.84
CA ASN A 230 -0.98 26.19 4.45
C ASN A 230 -1.49 26.98 5.65
N ARG A 231 -1.68 28.29 5.46
CA ARG A 231 -2.15 29.24 6.47
C ARG A 231 -3.54 29.77 6.15
N PHE A 232 -4.41 29.87 7.17
CA PHE A 232 -5.84 30.21 7.04
C PHE A 232 -6.29 31.19 8.11
N GLU A 233 -7.21 32.10 7.80
CA GLU A 233 -7.90 32.90 8.83
C GLU A 233 -9.10 32.12 9.42
N ILE A 234 -9.27 32.15 10.74
CA ILE A 234 -10.41 31.51 11.43
C ILE A 234 -11.72 32.21 11.06
N GLY A 235 -12.76 31.43 10.74
CA GLY A 235 -14.09 31.89 10.33
C GLY A 235 -14.32 31.85 8.82
N GLU A 236 -13.33 31.38 8.04
CA GLU A 236 -13.45 31.21 6.60
C GLU A 236 -13.54 29.73 6.20
N SER A 237 -14.20 29.50 5.07
CA SER A 237 -14.06 28.27 4.28
C SER A 237 -13.05 28.56 3.17
N LYS A 238 -12.05 27.68 3.03
CA LYS A 238 -11.02 27.79 2.01
C LYS A 238 -10.85 26.45 1.30
N GLN A 239 -10.82 26.55 -0.02
CA GLN A 239 -10.42 25.48 -0.92
C GLN A 239 -9.03 25.78 -1.46
N GLY A 240 -8.21 24.74 -1.60
CA GLY A 240 -6.85 24.84 -2.11
C GLY A 240 -6.29 23.46 -2.41
N ASN A 241 -4.99 23.38 -2.69
CA ASN A 241 -4.28 22.12 -2.91
C ASN A 241 -3.10 22.04 -1.95
N PHE A 242 -2.90 20.89 -1.32
CA PHE A 242 -1.59 20.56 -0.74
C PHE A 242 -0.64 20.22 -1.88
N SER A 243 0.56 20.78 -1.87
CA SER A 243 1.56 20.59 -2.94
C SER A 243 2.80 19.90 -2.38
N PHE A 244 2.99 18.62 -2.73
CA PHE A 244 4.11 17.80 -2.28
C PHE A 244 5.14 17.70 -3.39
N GLY A 245 6.33 18.25 -3.16
CA GLY A 245 7.46 18.06 -4.08
C GLY A 245 7.96 16.62 -3.99
N LEU A 246 8.13 15.99 -5.16
CA LEU A 246 8.67 14.66 -5.35
C LEU A 246 9.94 14.75 -6.18
N ASP A 247 10.98 14.02 -5.79
CA ASP A 247 12.14 13.82 -6.67
C ASP A 247 11.85 12.72 -7.71
N LYS A 248 12.76 12.53 -8.68
CA LYS A 248 12.60 11.51 -9.72
C LYS A 248 12.31 10.11 -9.16
N ASN A 249 13.01 9.68 -8.12
CA ASN A 249 12.87 8.33 -7.59
C ASN A 249 11.53 8.18 -6.87
N ASP A 250 11.16 9.16 -6.05
CA ASP A 250 9.87 9.17 -5.36
C ASP A 250 8.71 9.17 -6.37
N THR A 251 8.88 9.89 -7.49
CA THR A 251 7.90 9.92 -8.58
C THR A 251 7.80 8.55 -9.27
N GLU A 252 8.92 7.91 -9.58
CA GLU A 252 8.94 6.57 -10.17
C GLU A 252 8.28 5.53 -9.25
N GLU A 253 8.62 5.54 -7.96
CA GLU A 253 8.05 4.67 -6.94
C GLU A 253 6.53 4.88 -6.80
N LEU A 254 6.06 6.14 -6.81
CA LEU A 254 4.63 6.46 -6.80
C LEU A 254 3.88 5.91 -8.03
N LEU A 255 4.49 5.96 -9.21
CA LEU A 255 3.87 5.59 -10.47
C LEU A 255 3.88 4.08 -10.75
N THR A 256 4.85 3.36 -10.20
CA THR A 256 5.10 1.95 -10.51
C THR A 256 4.71 0.99 -9.38
N GLU A 257 4.66 1.47 -8.14
CA GLU A 257 4.37 0.63 -6.99
C GLU A 257 3.06 1.02 -6.30
N TYR A 258 2.25 0.01 -5.96
CA TYR A 258 1.12 0.20 -5.05
C TYR A 258 1.64 0.49 -3.65
N GLN A 259 1.68 1.77 -3.30
CA GLN A 259 2.00 2.22 -1.95
C GLN A 259 0.75 2.62 -1.19
N THR A 260 0.84 2.70 0.12
CA THR A 260 -0.16 3.41 0.93
C THR A 260 0.50 4.67 1.41
N ILE A 261 -0.13 5.81 1.15
CA ILE A 261 0.36 7.14 1.50
C ILE A 261 -0.47 7.65 2.66
N GLU A 262 0.19 7.91 3.77
CA GLU A 262 -0.43 8.45 4.98
C GLU A 262 -0.21 9.95 5.05
N PHE A 263 -1.28 10.67 5.41
CA PHE A 263 -1.24 12.11 5.59
C PHE A 263 -1.35 12.45 7.07
N TYR A 264 -0.42 13.27 7.54
CA TYR A 264 -0.37 13.74 8.91
C TYR A 264 -0.48 15.25 8.92
N SER A 265 -1.53 15.79 9.53
CA SER A 265 -1.68 17.23 9.64
C SER A 265 -1.45 17.71 11.08
N ASP A 266 -0.45 18.58 11.23
CA ASP A 266 -0.21 19.34 12.45
C ASP A 266 -0.89 20.71 12.33
N ILE A 267 -1.94 20.92 13.11
CA ILE A 267 -2.71 22.16 13.13
C ILE A 267 -2.20 23.03 14.28
N GLY A 268 -1.48 24.10 13.96
CA GLY A 268 -0.90 25.06 14.91
C GLY A 268 -1.61 26.41 14.93
N PHE A 269 -1.70 27.01 16.12
CA PHE A 269 -2.16 28.40 16.33
C PHE A 269 -0.97 29.28 16.74
N GLU A 270 -1.04 30.61 16.49
CA GLU A 270 0.08 31.58 16.69
C GLU A 270 0.75 31.57 18.10
N GLU A 271 0.20 30.89 19.11
CA GLU A 271 0.81 30.72 20.44
C GLU A 271 0.65 29.27 20.97
N ASP A 272 1.62 28.39 20.63
CA ASP A 272 2.00 27.12 21.30
C ASP A 272 0.96 25.98 21.43
N ILE A 273 -0.19 26.05 20.79
CA ILE A 273 -1.15 24.93 20.74
C ILE A 273 -1.08 24.27 19.37
N SER A 274 -0.70 22.99 19.33
CA SER A 274 -0.74 22.14 18.15
C SER A 274 -1.56 20.89 18.41
N PHE A 275 -2.42 20.51 17.47
CA PHE A 275 -3.11 19.22 17.48
C PHE A 275 -2.65 18.40 16.29
N GLN A 276 -2.34 17.12 16.51
CA GLN A 276 -2.10 16.17 15.43
C GLN A 276 -3.41 15.49 15.09
N ARG A 277 -3.66 15.33 13.79
CA ARG A 277 -4.78 14.52 13.30
C ARG A 277 -4.26 13.52 12.28
N ASP A 278 -4.56 12.25 12.54
CA ASP A 278 -4.34 11.18 11.58
C ASP A 278 -5.45 11.24 10.52
N HIS A 279 -5.07 11.12 9.25
CA HIS A 279 -6.00 11.14 8.12
C HIS A 279 -6.17 9.74 7.52
N PRO A 280 -7.25 9.50 6.75
CA PRO A 280 -7.33 8.32 5.91
C PRO A 280 -6.07 8.21 5.04
N SER A 281 -5.59 6.99 4.91
CA SER A 281 -4.50 6.65 4.01
C SER A 281 -5.02 6.59 2.58
N ILE A 282 -4.28 7.16 1.63
CA ILE A 282 -4.55 7.07 0.20
C ILE A 282 -3.78 5.87 -0.34
N GLU A 283 -4.42 5.00 -1.10
CA GLU A 283 -3.68 4.00 -1.88
C GLU A 283 -3.07 4.71 -3.10
N SER A 284 -1.75 4.57 -3.26
CA SER A 284 -0.99 5.11 -4.38
C SER A 284 -1.62 4.65 -5.69
N PRO A 285 -1.87 5.58 -6.62
CA PRO A 285 -2.44 5.29 -7.91
C PRO A 285 -1.37 4.70 -8.86
N ALA A 286 -0.84 3.50 -8.57
CA ALA A 286 0.13 2.85 -9.48
C ALA A 286 -0.46 2.76 -10.90
N MET A 287 0.12 3.47 -11.87
CA MET A 287 -0.53 3.74 -13.17
C MET A 287 -0.41 2.56 -14.13
N LEU A 288 0.73 1.90 -14.09
CA LEU A 288 0.97 0.62 -14.74
C LEU A 288 0.81 -0.46 -13.68
N GLU A 289 -0.40 -1.01 -13.55
CA GLU A 289 -0.64 -2.08 -12.59
C GLU A 289 0.22 -3.29 -12.91
N ASP A 290 0.29 -3.61 -14.21
CA ASP A 290 1.11 -4.69 -14.70
C ASP A 290 1.52 -4.48 -16.16
N PHE A 291 2.71 -4.98 -16.47
CA PHE A 291 3.16 -5.18 -17.83
C PHE A 291 3.87 -6.52 -17.85
N GLU A 292 3.17 -7.50 -18.40
CA GLU A 292 3.60 -8.88 -18.50
C GLU A 292 3.92 -9.15 -19.97
N VAL A 293 5.15 -9.56 -20.23
CA VAL A 293 5.55 -10.15 -21.50
C VAL A 293 5.43 -11.66 -21.29
N ASP A 294 4.71 -12.34 -22.17
CA ASP A 294 4.47 -13.80 -22.05
C ASP A 294 5.49 -14.51 -22.94
N GLU A 295 6.71 -14.64 -22.43
CA GLU A 295 7.81 -15.15 -23.23
C GLU A 295 7.69 -16.66 -23.52
N ASP A 296 6.99 -17.40 -22.66
CA ASP A 296 6.69 -18.83 -22.82
C ASP A 296 5.80 -19.11 -24.05
N ASN A 297 5.07 -18.10 -24.54
CA ASN A 297 4.21 -18.20 -25.72
C ASN A 297 4.74 -17.42 -26.93
N ALA A 298 6.04 -17.08 -26.92
CA ALA A 298 6.69 -16.47 -28.07
C ALA A 298 6.69 -17.40 -29.30
N THR A 299 6.58 -16.80 -30.49
CA THR A 299 6.48 -17.52 -31.78
C THR A 299 7.43 -16.93 -32.81
N LEU A 300 8.05 -17.79 -33.61
CA LEU A 300 8.97 -17.38 -34.67
C LEU A 300 8.35 -17.60 -36.06
N GLU A 301 8.40 -16.57 -36.92
CA GLU A 301 7.84 -16.59 -38.27
C GLU A 301 8.81 -15.98 -39.30
N GLU A 302 8.70 -16.37 -40.58
CA GLU A 302 9.40 -15.70 -41.69
C GLU A 302 8.84 -14.27 -41.86
N ALA A 303 9.73 -13.29 -42.07
CA ALA A 303 9.36 -11.89 -42.23
C ALA A 303 8.54 -11.66 -43.52
N GLU A 304 7.69 -10.63 -43.55
CA GLU A 304 6.92 -10.32 -44.76
C GLU A 304 7.82 -9.75 -45.87
N GLU A 305 7.50 -10.04 -47.14
CA GLU A 305 8.30 -9.60 -48.30
C GLU A 305 8.49 -8.06 -48.31
N GLY A 306 9.71 -7.61 -47.99
CA GLY A 306 10.10 -6.19 -47.98
C GLY A 306 10.48 -5.61 -46.61
N GLU A 307 10.49 -6.42 -45.56
CA GLU A 307 11.09 -6.08 -44.26
C GLU A 307 12.62 -6.17 -44.32
N ASP A 308 13.31 -5.51 -43.38
CA ASP A 308 14.79 -5.49 -43.32
C ASP A 308 15.36 -6.74 -42.61
N SER A 309 14.51 -7.52 -41.95
CA SER A 309 14.83 -8.80 -41.30
C SER A 309 14.34 -9.99 -42.14
N ASP A 310 14.97 -11.14 -41.97
CA ASP A 310 14.56 -12.39 -42.64
C ASP A 310 13.50 -13.14 -41.81
N TYR A 311 13.56 -12.99 -40.49
CA TYR A 311 12.64 -13.62 -39.54
C TYR A 311 12.15 -12.62 -38.51
N VAL A 312 11.06 -12.98 -37.84
CA VAL A 312 10.41 -12.16 -36.83
C VAL A 312 10.01 -13.03 -35.63
N LEU A 313 10.51 -12.68 -34.46
CA LEU A 313 10.06 -13.23 -33.18
C LEU A 313 8.91 -12.37 -32.64
N LYS A 314 7.79 -13.02 -32.35
CA LYS A 314 6.59 -12.40 -31.79
C LYS A 314 6.36 -12.88 -30.37
N THR A 315 6.42 -11.96 -29.42
CA THR A 315 6.17 -12.27 -28.01
C THR A 315 4.86 -11.61 -27.56
N PRO A 316 3.84 -12.36 -27.13
CA PRO A 316 2.61 -11.78 -26.61
C PRO A 316 2.89 -10.90 -25.39
N TYR A 317 2.08 -9.86 -25.21
CA TYR A 317 2.09 -9.04 -24.00
C TYR A 317 0.69 -8.70 -23.52
N GLU A 318 0.56 -8.47 -22.22
CA GLU A 318 -0.60 -7.89 -21.56
C GLU A 318 -0.14 -6.69 -20.72
N ILE A 319 -0.79 -5.55 -20.94
CA ILE A 319 -0.62 -4.32 -20.18
C ILE A 319 -1.94 -4.05 -19.47
N LYS A 320 -1.86 -3.90 -18.15
CA LYS A 320 -2.96 -3.47 -17.30
C LYS A 320 -2.66 -2.09 -16.73
N THR A 321 -3.61 -1.19 -16.90
CA THR A 321 -3.56 0.13 -16.27
C THR A 321 -4.78 0.32 -15.41
N ASN A 322 -4.65 1.13 -14.36
CA ASN A 322 -5.82 1.50 -13.58
C ASN A 322 -6.60 2.59 -14.33
N ASP A 323 -7.93 2.50 -14.27
CA ASP A 323 -8.80 3.64 -14.56
C ASP A 323 -8.52 4.72 -13.50
N ASN A 324 -7.57 5.61 -13.74
CA ASN A 324 -7.23 6.64 -12.78
C ASN A 324 -7.32 8.06 -13.33
N GLU A 325 -7.90 8.95 -12.55
CA GLU A 325 -8.14 10.35 -12.94
C GLU A 325 -6.92 11.26 -12.69
N PHE A 326 -5.83 10.74 -12.08
CA PHE A 326 -4.66 11.50 -11.61
C PHE A 326 -3.77 12.04 -12.73
N ILE A 327 -3.58 11.25 -13.79
CA ILE A 327 -2.81 11.61 -14.98
C ILE A 327 -3.52 11.03 -16.20
N SER A 328 -3.81 11.88 -17.17
CA SER A 328 -4.20 11.46 -18.52
C SER A 328 -3.00 11.64 -19.43
N GLY A 329 -2.67 10.65 -20.27
CA GLY A 329 -1.57 10.80 -21.21
C GLY A 329 -1.34 9.57 -22.09
N GLU A 330 -0.47 9.74 -23.06
CA GLU A 330 0.07 8.65 -23.88
C GLU A 330 1.29 8.04 -23.16
N VAL A 331 1.31 6.72 -23.04
CA VAL A 331 2.42 5.92 -22.54
C VAL A 331 3.11 5.29 -23.74
N ASP A 332 4.42 5.47 -23.80
CA ASP A 332 5.32 4.86 -24.77
C ASP A 332 6.23 3.86 -24.06
N ILE A 333 6.13 2.60 -24.45
CA ILE A 333 6.98 1.52 -23.99
C ILE A 333 7.90 1.11 -25.14
N HIS A 334 9.19 1.37 -25.00
CA HIS A 334 10.23 0.88 -25.91
C HIS A 334 10.81 -0.40 -25.34
N THR A 335 10.55 -1.54 -25.99
CA THR A 335 11.07 -2.84 -25.53
C THR A 335 12.24 -3.29 -26.39
N THR A 336 13.35 -3.65 -25.75
CA THR A 336 14.54 -4.18 -26.39
C THR A 336 14.72 -5.65 -26.03
N MET A 337 15.04 -6.46 -27.02
CA MET A 337 15.49 -7.84 -26.86
C MET A 337 17.01 -7.88 -27.05
N THR A 338 17.71 -8.42 -26.05
CA THR A 338 19.17 -8.58 -26.09
C THR A 338 19.59 -10.03 -25.82
N ASP A 339 20.48 -10.57 -26.65
CA ASP A 339 21.26 -11.78 -26.34
C ASP A 339 22.74 -11.41 -26.26
N HIS A 340 23.41 -11.75 -25.16
CA HIS A 340 24.87 -11.64 -24.93
C HIS A 340 25.61 -10.45 -25.61
N ASP A 341 24.99 -9.27 -25.67
CA ASP A 341 25.43 -8.03 -26.34
C ASP A 341 25.46 -8.05 -27.90
N THR A 342 24.93 -9.07 -28.58
CA THR A 342 24.99 -9.28 -30.04
C THR A 342 23.67 -9.03 -30.75
N ILE A 343 22.61 -9.73 -30.34
CA ILE A 343 21.28 -9.56 -30.93
C ILE A 343 20.65 -8.34 -30.27
N THR A 344 20.31 -7.32 -31.06
CA THR A 344 19.60 -6.13 -30.55
C THR A 344 18.46 -5.78 -31.49
N SER A 345 17.25 -6.13 -31.07
CA SER A 345 16.01 -5.81 -31.77
C SER A 345 15.07 -5.08 -30.81
N SER A 346 14.23 -4.19 -31.32
CA SER A 346 13.32 -3.44 -30.48
C SER A 346 11.99 -3.15 -31.14
N ASP A 347 10.98 -2.98 -30.30
CA ASP A 347 9.61 -2.65 -30.70
C ASP A 347 9.02 -1.60 -29.76
N ASP A 348 8.07 -0.82 -30.27
CA ASP A 348 7.45 0.31 -29.58
C ASP A 348 5.95 0.08 -29.39
N ILE A 349 5.48 0.19 -28.15
CA ILE A 349 4.06 0.16 -27.80
C ILE A 349 3.63 1.55 -27.34
N LYS A 350 2.67 2.15 -28.04
CA LYS A 350 2.04 3.43 -27.65
C LYS A 350 0.57 3.23 -27.26
N PHE A 351 0.11 3.73 -26.12
CA PHE A 351 -1.29 3.61 -25.68
C PHE A 351 -1.71 4.70 -24.69
N GLU A 352 -3.02 4.88 -24.47
CA GLU A 352 -3.54 5.85 -23.50
C GLU A 352 -3.73 5.19 -22.12
N ILE A 353 -3.39 5.89 -21.03
CA ILE A 353 -3.63 5.42 -19.65
C ILE A 353 -5.12 5.17 -19.42
N GLY A 354 -5.45 4.09 -18.70
CA GLY A 354 -6.82 3.67 -18.41
C GLY A 354 -7.40 2.68 -19.43
N GLU A 355 -6.59 2.21 -20.38
CA GLU A 355 -6.97 1.14 -21.29
C GLU A 355 -6.07 -0.09 -21.07
N ASP A 356 -6.69 -1.25 -20.81
CA ASP A 356 -6.01 -2.54 -20.90
C ASP A 356 -5.62 -2.79 -22.36
N LYS A 357 -4.38 -3.25 -22.58
CA LYS A 357 -3.87 -3.50 -23.92
C LYS A 357 -3.21 -4.87 -24.01
N GLU A 358 -3.59 -5.60 -25.05
CA GLU A 358 -2.99 -6.88 -25.41
C GLU A 358 -2.44 -6.79 -26.83
N GLY A 359 -1.30 -7.43 -27.09
CA GLY A 359 -0.68 -7.43 -28.40
C GLY A 359 0.46 -8.42 -28.52
N ASN A 360 1.30 -8.24 -29.54
CA ASN A 360 2.57 -8.94 -29.66
C ASN A 360 3.67 -7.91 -29.91
N LEU A 361 4.76 -8.01 -29.16
CA LEU A 361 6.03 -7.38 -29.47
C LEU A 361 6.66 -8.11 -30.65
N THR A 362 7.29 -7.36 -31.55
CA THR A 362 7.78 -7.86 -32.83
C THR A 362 9.27 -7.54 -32.98
N PHE A 363 10.12 -8.56 -32.88
CA PHE A 363 11.57 -8.44 -32.95
C PHE A 363 12.07 -9.02 -34.28
N GLY A 364 12.61 -8.18 -35.15
CA GLY A 364 13.25 -8.63 -36.38
C GLY A 364 14.59 -9.31 -36.08
N LEU A 365 14.82 -10.46 -36.73
CA LEU A 365 16.02 -11.28 -36.62
C LEU A 365 16.59 -11.54 -38.02
N ASP A 366 17.91 -11.50 -38.15
CA ASP A 366 18.59 -11.90 -39.38
C ASP A 366 18.91 -13.41 -39.39
N GLU A 367 19.47 -13.89 -40.50
CA GLU A 367 19.82 -15.32 -40.67
C GLU A 367 20.86 -15.79 -39.63
N ASP A 368 21.81 -14.94 -39.25
CA ASP A 368 22.86 -15.27 -38.28
C ASP A 368 22.25 -15.39 -36.86
N ASP A 369 21.35 -14.46 -36.48
CA ASP A 369 20.64 -14.48 -35.20
C ASP A 369 19.83 -15.78 -35.01
N ILE A 370 19.24 -16.27 -36.10
CA ILE A 370 18.39 -17.48 -36.10
C ILE A 370 19.24 -18.74 -36.01
N GLU A 371 20.38 -18.77 -36.70
CA GLU A 371 21.35 -19.86 -36.57
C GLU A 371 21.82 -19.97 -35.10
N GLU A 372 22.13 -18.85 -34.45
CA GLU A 372 22.53 -18.80 -33.04
C GLU A 372 21.40 -19.32 -32.13
N LEU A 373 20.15 -18.90 -32.35
CA LEU A 373 18.97 -19.40 -31.61
C LEU A 373 18.73 -20.91 -31.74
N LEU A 374 19.09 -21.49 -32.90
CA LEU A 374 18.84 -22.89 -33.21
C LEU A 374 19.96 -23.81 -32.72
N THR A 375 21.19 -23.30 -32.64
CA THR A 375 22.40 -24.10 -32.40
C THR A 375 23.08 -23.80 -31.07
N GLU A 376 22.81 -22.65 -30.46
CA GLU A 376 23.39 -22.23 -29.18
C GLU A 376 22.33 -22.10 -28.08
N THR A 377 22.77 -22.29 -26.83
CA THR A 377 21.93 -22.04 -25.65
C THR A 377 22.20 -20.62 -25.19
N GLN A 378 21.15 -19.82 -25.05
CA GLN A 378 21.25 -18.39 -24.80
C GLN A 378 20.22 -17.91 -23.77
N ASP A 379 20.55 -16.81 -23.11
CA ASP A 379 19.67 -16.09 -22.19
C ASP A 379 19.21 -14.82 -22.89
N ILE A 380 17.94 -14.75 -23.28
CA ILE A 380 17.38 -13.57 -23.94
C ILE A 380 16.78 -12.67 -22.88
N GLU A 381 17.28 -11.43 -22.81
CA GLU A 381 16.81 -10.42 -21.88
C GLU A 381 15.87 -9.44 -22.59
N PHE A 382 14.71 -9.22 -22.00
CA PHE A 382 13.77 -8.18 -22.42
C PHE A 382 13.84 -7.02 -21.42
N SER A 383 14.10 -5.82 -21.92
CA SER A 383 14.04 -4.60 -21.11
C SER A 383 13.10 -3.59 -21.76
N SER A 384 12.40 -2.80 -20.95
CA SER A 384 11.46 -1.82 -21.45
C SER A 384 11.69 -0.45 -20.81
N ASP A 385 11.92 0.56 -21.65
CA ASP A 385 11.87 1.96 -21.25
C ASP A 385 10.42 2.45 -21.36
N ILE A 386 9.81 2.81 -20.24
CA ILE A 386 8.45 3.33 -20.17
C ILE A 386 8.52 4.84 -20.00
N SER A 387 7.85 5.56 -20.88
CA SER A 387 7.81 7.03 -20.86
C SER A 387 6.40 7.59 -20.97
N TYR A 388 6.15 8.67 -20.25
CA TYR A 388 4.88 9.39 -20.21
C TYR A 388 5.04 10.72 -20.96
N GLU A 389 4.47 10.83 -22.16
CA GLU A 389 4.76 11.94 -23.09
C GLU A 389 4.46 13.34 -22.50
N ASP A 390 3.41 13.46 -21.69
CA ASP A 390 2.97 14.75 -21.16
C ASP A 390 3.80 15.23 -19.96
N GLU A 391 4.46 14.33 -19.23
CA GLU A 391 5.13 14.64 -17.95
C GLU A 391 6.67 14.57 -18.00
N ASP A 392 7.26 14.23 -19.15
CA ASP A 392 8.72 14.05 -19.33
C ASP A 392 9.30 12.99 -18.34
N ILE A 393 8.46 12.04 -17.90
CA ILE A 393 8.84 10.95 -16.98
C ILE A 393 9.26 9.74 -17.80
N SER A 394 10.39 9.14 -17.43
CA SER A 394 10.84 7.86 -17.98
C SER A 394 11.56 7.04 -16.93
N PHE A 395 11.26 5.74 -16.92
CA PHE A 395 11.90 4.73 -16.09
C PHE A 395 12.07 3.43 -16.88
N GLU A 396 13.02 2.62 -16.43
CA GLU A 396 13.42 1.36 -17.07
C GLU A 396 12.86 0.19 -16.25
N ARG A 397 12.22 -0.78 -16.90
CA ARG A 397 11.74 -2.02 -16.30
C ARG A 397 12.44 -3.19 -16.98
N GLU A 398 13.22 -3.93 -16.21
CA GLU A 398 13.79 -5.22 -16.64
C GLU A 398 12.72 -6.31 -16.47
N HIS A 399 12.55 -7.17 -17.49
CA HIS A 399 11.67 -8.33 -17.44
C HIS A 399 12.44 -9.61 -17.10
N GLU A 400 11.73 -10.73 -16.95
CA GLU A 400 12.40 -12.02 -16.77
C GLU A 400 13.18 -12.39 -18.04
N SER A 401 14.31 -13.08 -17.84
CA SER A 401 15.11 -13.57 -18.97
C SER A 401 14.60 -14.94 -19.42
N VAL A 402 14.55 -15.13 -20.73
CA VAL A 402 14.16 -16.39 -21.34
C VAL A 402 15.41 -17.23 -21.56
N HIS A 403 15.45 -18.37 -20.90
CA HIS A 403 16.48 -19.36 -21.16
C HIS A 403 16.10 -20.22 -22.36
N SER A 404 16.65 -19.90 -23.53
CA SER A 404 16.46 -20.71 -24.74
C SER A 404 17.55 -21.77 -24.86
N GLN A 405 17.16 -23.03 -24.91
CA GLN A 405 18.07 -24.13 -25.18
C GLN A 405 18.29 -24.28 -26.69
N ALA A 406 19.51 -24.68 -27.07
CA ALA A 406 19.79 -25.04 -28.45
C ALA A 406 18.81 -26.12 -28.93
N MET A 407 18.16 -25.90 -30.07
CA MET A 407 17.25 -26.88 -30.66
C MET A 407 18.02 -28.12 -31.09
N LEU A 408 19.17 -27.93 -31.76
CA LEU A 408 20.07 -29.01 -32.15
C LEU A 408 21.19 -29.11 -31.12
N VAL A 409 21.11 -30.12 -30.25
CA VAL A 409 22.06 -30.30 -29.14
C VAL A 409 23.33 -30.99 -29.61
N GLU A 410 23.15 -32.08 -30.36
CA GLU A 410 24.24 -32.89 -30.87
C GLU A 410 23.84 -33.46 -32.22
N TYR A 411 24.75 -33.36 -33.19
CA TYR A 411 24.65 -34.00 -34.48
C TYR A 411 26.01 -34.60 -34.81
N GLU A 412 26.05 -35.93 -34.91
CA GLU A 412 27.25 -36.69 -35.20
C GLU A 412 26.98 -37.63 -36.37
N LEU A 413 27.72 -37.44 -37.46
CA LEU A 413 27.89 -38.43 -38.50
C LEU A 413 29.06 -39.34 -38.14
N LYS A 414 28.90 -40.65 -38.28
CA LYS A 414 29.95 -41.64 -38.00
C LYS A 414 30.53 -42.14 -39.30
N GLY A 415 31.13 -41.24 -40.05
CA GLY A 415 31.64 -41.55 -41.38
C GLY A 415 32.70 -42.65 -41.40
N ASP A 416 33.46 -42.82 -40.31
CA ASP A 416 34.42 -43.92 -40.16
C ASP A 416 33.76 -45.30 -39.98
N GLU A 417 32.47 -45.32 -39.65
CA GLU A 417 31.62 -46.52 -39.58
C GLU A 417 30.81 -46.75 -40.86
N ALA A 418 31.04 -45.98 -41.93
CA ALA A 418 30.30 -46.10 -43.18
C ALA A 418 30.46 -47.50 -43.85
N GLU A 419 29.35 -48.07 -44.30
CA GLU A 419 29.29 -49.37 -44.99
C GLU A 419 28.87 -49.21 -46.45
N LEU A 420 29.61 -49.85 -47.37
CA LEU A 420 29.27 -49.87 -48.80
C LEU A 420 28.55 -51.17 -49.20
N ASP A 421 27.31 -51.06 -49.69
CA ASP A 421 26.59 -52.16 -50.33
C ASP A 421 26.70 -52.06 -51.85
N VAL A 422 27.64 -52.83 -52.39
CA VAL A 422 27.93 -52.91 -53.83
C VAL A 422 26.77 -53.51 -54.63
N ASP A 423 25.99 -54.42 -54.04
CA ASP A 423 24.89 -55.09 -54.73
C ASP A 423 23.68 -54.14 -54.88
N ASN A 424 23.44 -53.30 -53.88
CA ASN A 424 22.36 -52.31 -53.88
C ASN A 424 22.79 -50.93 -54.40
N LYS A 425 24.09 -50.72 -54.62
CA LYS A 425 24.70 -49.44 -55.01
C LYS A 425 24.39 -48.33 -54.01
N THR A 426 24.64 -48.61 -52.73
CA THR A 426 24.38 -47.67 -51.64
C THR A 426 25.55 -47.59 -50.68
N MET A 427 25.73 -46.44 -50.05
CA MET A 427 26.57 -46.27 -48.87
C MET A 427 25.66 -45.94 -47.68
N GLU A 428 25.83 -46.65 -46.58
CA GLU A 428 25.12 -46.40 -45.32
C GLU A 428 26.08 -45.77 -44.31
N ILE A 429 25.70 -44.65 -43.71
CA ILE A 429 26.49 -43.94 -42.70
C ILE A 429 25.66 -43.84 -41.41
N PRO A 430 26.12 -44.41 -40.29
CA PRO A 430 25.42 -44.25 -39.02
C PRO A 430 25.42 -42.79 -38.57
N TYR A 431 24.32 -42.35 -37.97
CA TYR A 431 24.21 -41.03 -37.34
C TYR A 431 23.66 -41.12 -35.92
N TYR A 432 24.03 -40.15 -35.10
CA TYR A 432 23.40 -39.83 -33.84
C TYR A 432 22.94 -38.38 -33.88
N ILE A 433 21.71 -38.14 -33.45
CA ILE A 433 21.19 -36.78 -33.32
C ILE A 433 20.38 -36.65 -32.04
N GLU A 434 20.56 -35.52 -31.36
CA GLU A 434 19.82 -35.13 -30.16
C GLU A 434 19.25 -33.73 -30.35
N THR A 435 17.95 -33.61 -30.14
CA THR A 435 17.23 -32.33 -30.24
C THR A 435 16.53 -32.02 -28.94
N ASN A 436 16.40 -30.74 -28.62
CA ASN A 436 15.66 -30.26 -27.46
C ASN A 436 14.46 -29.40 -27.89
N GLU A 437 13.44 -29.38 -27.05
CA GLU A 437 12.42 -28.34 -27.08
C GLU A 437 13.08 -27.00 -26.70
N THR A 438 12.74 -25.94 -27.42
CA THR A 438 13.21 -24.58 -27.10
C THR A 438 12.02 -23.67 -26.83
N ALA A 439 12.27 -22.55 -26.15
CA ALA A 439 11.23 -21.63 -25.72
C ALA A 439 10.39 -21.04 -26.88
N PHE A 440 11.00 -20.87 -28.07
CA PHE A 440 10.35 -20.19 -29.20
C PHE A 440 9.67 -21.13 -30.19
N PHE A 441 9.69 -22.43 -29.89
CA PHE A 441 9.43 -23.47 -30.85
C PHE A 441 8.37 -24.43 -30.35
N GLU A 442 7.20 -24.42 -30.99
CA GLU A 442 6.09 -25.32 -30.64
C GLU A 442 6.52 -26.79 -30.53
N GLU A 443 6.03 -27.46 -29.49
CA GLU A 443 6.21 -28.88 -29.21
C GLU A 443 5.70 -29.73 -30.40
N GLY A 444 6.55 -30.64 -30.92
CA GLY A 444 6.18 -31.58 -31.98
C GLY A 444 6.41 -31.12 -33.43
N GLY A 445 7.24 -30.09 -33.65
CA GLY A 445 7.81 -29.78 -34.96
C GLY A 445 8.77 -30.87 -35.48
N ASN A 446 8.97 -30.94 -36.80
CA ASN A 446 9.99 -31.80 -37.41
C ASN A 446 11.12 -30.95 -37.99
N ILE A 447 12.33 -31.42 -37.80
CA ILE A 447 13.53 -30.93 -38.47
C ILE A 447 13.84 -31.90 -39.61
N SER A 448 13.95 -31.39 -40.82
CA SER A 448 14.45 -32.09 -42.00
C SER A 448 15.93 -31.82 -42.14
N ILE A 449 16.74 -32.88 -42.21
CA ILE A 449 18.18 -32.77 -42.40
C ILE A 449 18.52 -33.38 -43.74
N ASN A 450 19.14 -32.59 -44.62
CA ASN A 450 19.61 -33.02 -45.93
C ASN A 450 21.14 -33.03 -45.94
N THR A 451 21.73 -34.22 -45.94
CA THR A 451 23.18 -34.39 -46.00
C THR A 451 23.62 -34.64 -47.43
N THR A 452 24.58 -33.84 -47.89
CA THR A 452 25.29 -34.02 -49.15
C THR A 452 26.65 -34.63 -48.88
N MET A 453 27.02 -35.63 -49.67
CA MET A 453 28.35 -36.24 -49.70
C MET A 453 29.05 -35.81 -50.98
N GLU A 454 30.22 -35.18 -50.86
CA GLU A 454 31.08 -34.79 -51.98
C GLU A 454 32.51 -35.35 -51.83
N SER A 455 33.14 -35.74 -52.93
CA SER A 455 34.58 -36.06 -52.92
C SER A 455 35.44 -34.80 -53.09
N GLU A 456 36.69 -34.81 -52.61
CA GLU A 456 37.61 -33.65 -52.73
C GLU A 456 37.81 -33.13 -54.18
N ASP A 457 37.62 -33.99 -55.18
CA ASP A 457 37.69 -33.67 -56.61
C ASP A 457 36.33 -33.35 -57.27
N GLY A 458 35.24 -33.38 -56.49
CA GLY A 458 33.87 -33.12 -56.92
C GLY A 458 33.28 -34.16 -57.89
N THR A 459 33.85 -35.37 -57.93
CA THR A 459 33.39 -36.44 -58.84
C THR A 459 32.25 -37.25 -58.27
N ILE A 460 32.18 -37.39 -56.95
CA ILE A 460 31.09 -38.04 -56.23
C ILE A 460 30.20 -36.93 -55.68
N THR A 461 28.89 -37.00 -55.95
CA THR A 461 27.93 -36.06 -55.36
C THR A 461 26.60 -36.77 -55.15
N SER A 462 26.37 -37.21 -53.92
CA SER A 462 25.13 -37.90 -53.53
C SER A 462 24.52 -37.20 -52.33
N SER A 463 23.20 -37.31 -52.16
CA SER A 463 22.51 -36.75 -51.00
C SER A 463 21.53 -37.73 -50.38
N ALA A 464 21.35 -37.59 -49.08
CA ALA A 464 20.39 -38.35 -48.28
C ALA A 464 19.70 -37.39 -47.32
N ALA A 465 18.42 -37.63 -47.04
CA ALA A 465 17.65 -36.78 -46.13
C ALA A 465 16.84 -37.62 -45.14
N PHE A 466 16.70 -37.11 -43.92
CA PHE A 466 15.89 -37.71 -42.86
C PHE A 466 15.15 -36.61 -42.09
N ASN A 467 14.18 -37.02 -41.26
CA ASN A 467 13.46 -36.10 -40.39
C ASN A 467 13.52 -36.60 -38.96
N ILE A 468 13.73 -35.69 -38.01
CA ILE A 468 13.63 -35.95 -36.58
C ILE A 468 12.57 -35.02 -35.97
N THR A 469 11.81 -35.53 -34.99
CA THR A 469 10.88 -34.72 -34.21
C THR A 469 11.64 -34.02 -33.08
N ILE A 470 11.35 -32.73 -32.87
CA ILE A 470 11.97 -31.91 -31.82
C ILE A 470 11.70 -32.53 -30.43
N GLY A 471 12.72 -32.52 -29.58
CA GLY A 471 12.69 -33.12 -28.23
C GLY A 471 12.99 -34.62 -28.24
N GLU A 472 13.32 -35.20 -29.40
CA GLU A 472 13.72 -36.60 -29.51
C GLU A 472 15.24 -36.75 -29.73
N THR A 473 15.70 -37.97 -29.42
CA THR A 473 17.03 -38.47 -29.76
C THR A 473 16.86 -39.62 -30.73
N GLU A 474 17.60 -39.59 -31.84
CA GLU A 474 17.53 -40.63 -32.87
C GLU A 474 18.92 -41.19 -33.21
N GLU A 475 18.98 -42.50 -33.41
CA GLU A 475 20.11 -43.20 -34.01
C GLU A 475 19.62 -43.93 -35.26
N GLY A 476 20.31 -43.76 -36.38
CA GLY A 476 19.91 -44.32 -37.67
C GLY A 476 21.07 -44.49 -38.64
N ASN A 477 20.73 -44.84 -39.88
CA ASN A 477 21.68 -44.92 -41.00
C ASN A 477 21.18 -44.03 -42.14
N LEU A 478 22.00 -43.06 -42.55
CA LEU A 478 21.81 -42.30 -43.79
C LEU A 478 22.22 -43.16 -44.97
N THR A 479 21.34 -43.29 -45.97
CA THR A 479 21.59 -44.12 -47.16
C THR A 479 21.79 -43.24 -48.39
N PHE A 480 23.02 -43.19 -48.89
CA PHE A 480 23.39 -42.49 -50.12
C PHE A 480 23.27 -43.43 -51.31
N GLY A 481 22.53 -43.01 -52.33
CA GLY A 481 22.46 -43.75 -53.60
C GLY A 481 23.66 -43.44 -54.47
N LEU A 482 24.34 -44.48 -54.95
CA LEU A 482 25.53 -44.34 -55.79
C LEU A 482 25.25 -44.79 -57.21
N ASP A 483 25.80 -44.08 -58.19
CA ASP A 483 25.83 -44.54 -59.57
C ASP A 483 26.98 -45.55 -59.82
N GLU A 484 27.11 -46.02 -61.05
CA GLU A 484 28.11 -47.06 -61.38
C GLU A 484 29.55 -46.52 -61.44
N GLU A 485 29.71 -45.22 -61.71
CA GLU A 485 30.99 -44.53 -61.72
C GLU A 485 31.45 -44.27 -60.27
N GLU A 486 30.58 -43.70 -59.45
CA GLU A 486 30.83 -43.43 -58.02
C GLU A 486 31.16 -44.72 -57.24
N LEU A 487 30.40 -45.79 -57.47
CA LEU A 487 30.65 -47.10 -56.87
C LEU A 487 32.03 -47.64 -57.26
N THR A 488 32.42 -47.47 -58.53
CA THR A 488 33.72 -47.94 -59.00
C THR A 488 34.83 -47.17 -58.30
N GLU A 489 34.71 -45.84 -58.22
CA GLU A 489 35.69 -45.00 -57.52
C GLU A 489 35.85 -45.39 -56.05
N LEU A 490 34.76 -45.46 -55.30
CA LEU A 490 34.79 -45.85 -53.87
C LEU A 490 35.30 -47.28 -53.64
N SER A 491 35.16 -48.17 -54.63
CA SER A 491 35.63 -49.56 -54.51
C SER A 491 37.10 -49.76 -54.90
N GLU A 492 37.67 -48.87 -55.71
CA GLU A 492 39.00 -49.04 -56.31
C GLU A 492 40.02 -47.99 -55.85
N GLU A 493 39.59 -46.84 -55.35
CA GLU A 493 40.44 -45.69 -55.03
C GLU A 493 40.19 -45.19 -53.60
N ASP A 494 41.28 -44.81 -52.92
CA ASP A 494 41.17 -44.08 -51.66
C ASP A 494 40.60 -42.69 -51.96
N LYS A 495 39.64 -42.24 -51.15
CA LYS A 495 38.94 -40.97 -51.33
C LYS A 495 38.80 -40.25 -49.99
N THR A 496 38.82 -38.92 -50.01
CA THR A 496 38.31 -38.11 -48.90
C THR A 496 36.90 -37.70 -49.27
N LEU A 497 35.95 -38.02 -48.38
CA LEU A 497 34.55 -37.65 -48.50
C LEU A 497 34.28 -36.52 -47.51
N GLN A 498 33.66 -35.46 -48.01
CA GLN A 498 33.15 -34.35 -47.21
C GLN A 498 31.64 -34.50 -47.11
N PHE A 499 31.13 -34.34 -45.90
CA PHE A 499 29.70 -34.33 -45.63
C PHE A 499 29.29 -32.93 -45.19
N THR A 500 28.23 -32.39 -45.79
CA THR A 500 27.62 -31.10 -45.43
C THR A 500 26.14 -31.33 -45.21
N SER A 501 25.54 -30.75 -44.18
CA SER A 501 24.14 -31.01 -43.82
C SER A 501 23.31 -29.72 -43.73
N ASP A 502 22.28 -29.60 -44.55
CA ASP A 502 21.31 -28.50 -44.43
C ASP A 502 20.22 -28.89 -43.43
N VAL A 503 19.83 -27.97 -42.55
CA VAL A 503 18.81 -28.19 -41.52
C VAL A 503 17.62 -27.27 -41.81
N GLU A 504 16.44 -27.87 -41.98
CA GLU A 504 15.22 -27.16 -42.35
C GLU A 504 14.07 -27.49 -41.39
N ARG A 505 13.30 -26.47 -40.99
CA ARG A 505 12.10 -26.63 -40.18
C ARG A 505 11.02 -25.66 -40.65
N ASN A 506 9.87 -26.19 -41.09
CA ASN A 506 8.63 -25.42 -41.34
C ASN A 506 8.86 -24.04 -41.98
N ASP A 507 9.56 -24.02 -43.12
CA ASP A 507 9.90 -22.82 -43.92
C ASP A 507 11.10 -21.97 -43.40
N ILE A 508 11.71 -22.33 -42.28
CA ILE A 508 13.00 -21.80 -41.81
C ILE A 508 14.11 -22.77 -42.25
N SER A 509 14.95 -22.37 -43.19
CA SER A 509 16.12 -23.16 -43.61
C SER A 509 17.40 -22.45 -43.20
N PHE A 510 18.29 -23.16 -42.51
CA PHE A 510 19.64 -22.68 -42.24
C PHE A 510 20.65 -23.76 -42.62
N GLU A 511 21.82 -23.33 -43.08
CA GLU A 511 22.91 -24.23 -43.43
C GLU A 511 23.71 -24.53 -42.16
N TYR A 512 23.54 -25.72 -41.59
CA TYR A 512 24.37 -26.16 -40.47
C TYR A 512 25.61 -26.83 -41.03
N ASP A 513 26.69 -26.07 -41.22
CA ASP A 513 27.91 -26.59 -41.84
C ASP A 513 28.67 -27.53 -40.87
N HIS A 514 28.19 -28.77 -40.77
CA HIS A 514 28.90 -29.85 -40.11
C HIS A 514 29.93 -30.44 -41.06
N ASP A 515 31.03 -29.71 -41.24
CA ASP A 515 32.17 -30.11 -42.07
C ASP A 515 32.89 -31.33 -41.47
N GLU A 516 32.44 -32.54 -41.81
CA GLU A 516 33.16 -33.77 -41.49
C GLU A 516 33.91 -34.30 -42.73
N GLU A 517 35.23 -34.38 -42.63
CA GLU A 517 36.08 -35.03 -43.61
C GLU A 517 36.40 -36.46 -43.19
N VAL A 518 36.01 -37.43 -44.01
CA VAL A 518 36.21 -38.86 -43.77
C VAL A 518 37.15 -39.43 -44.82
N TYR A 519 38.24 -40.05 -44.37
CA TYR A 519 39.15 -40.75 -45.27
C TYR A 519 38.66 -42.18 -45.51
N TRP A 520 38.25 -42.46 -46.74
CA TRP A 520 37.82 -43.76 -47.22
C TRP A 520 38.99 -44.54 -47.81
N GLU A 521 39.34 -45.67 -47.20
CA GLU A 521 40.39 -46.58 -47.69
C GLU A 521 39.81 -47.68 -48.58
N ALA A 522 40.12 -47.64 -49.88
CA ALA A 522 39.84 -48.73 -50.79
C ALA A 522 40.99 -49.77 -50.80
N PRO A 523 40.73 -51.03 -51.16
CA PRO A 523 39.43 -51.66 -51.38
C PRO A 523 38.87 -52.25 -50.08
N LEU A 524 37.56 -52.17 -49.89
CA LEU A 524 36.86 -53.03 -48.93
C LEU A 524 37.06 -54.51 -49.33
N SER A 525 37.79 -55.26 -48.51
CA SER A 525 38.27 -56.62 -48.80
C SER A 525 37.21 -57.71 -48.70
#